data_AF-A0A2G2BCU4-F1
#
_entry.id   AF-A0A2G2BCU4-F1
#
_cell.length_a   1.000
_cell.length_b   1.000
_cell.length_c   1.000
_cell.angle_alpha   90.00
_cell.angle_beta   90.00
_cell.angle_gamma   90.00
#
_symmetry.space_group_name_H-M   'P 1'
#
loop_
_entity.id
_entity.type
_entity.pdbx_description
1 polymer ?
#
loop_
_entity_poly.entity_id
_entity_poly.type
_entity_poly.pdbx_seq_one_letter_code
_entity_poly.pdbx_strand_id
1 'polypeptide(L)'
;MIKVDIPTTIAALDLDEVGSVADINGGSIDLALALHQRFASKIYLICLDAKGQFVDLPKKQVAAYQKKLIAAGVGKSDINVVTKQHQLQSYDVLVSIDSFGSSNNIKSITKLMDKVLHAQSRMVVEVRKGSGSYPFLGNYGGCNSLMIPTNDANGLVVMSIEPKPEPAGEWSNIAKKLAGKDGFFTDCGEHSFLYIPRGETLVVTFDNLDIAMTKRVERRPWGFEFIESENWSMLGVMANGWTWFRDGAVTDEFNRLRDCGFFDQFKRVVFYGASMGGYGAAAYSGAAKGSTVFVISPQSTLDKEIVPWEMRYKKVWSRDFSGEYGDASISSQSSENVHLMYDPYVAPDAGHAARFTGKNVTHWRCPLLGHRLGSSLQQMGILQEIARKSILGELDQLTFYKLLRKRHTFPRYQRELANLALDRNRPELARRVCRFVLAQRKDRFFQKMLARIAND
;
A
#
# COMPACT_ATOMS: atom_id res chain seq x y z
N MET A 1 20.98 -9.89 20.96
CA MET A 1 20.53 -9.73 19.57
C MET A 1 19.12 -10.28 19.46
N ILE A 2 18.16 -9.49 19.01
CA ILE A 2 16.78 -9.94 18.85
C ILE A 2 16.68 -11.04 17.79
N LYS A 3 15.90 -12.09 18.05
CA LYS A 3 15.59 -13.10 17.02
C LYS A 3 14.45 -12.55 16.16
N VAL A 4 14.76 -12.19 14.92
CA VAL A 4 13.75 -11.70 13.97
C VAL A 4 12.95 -12.89 13.45
N ASP A 5 11.64 -12.88 13.69
CA ASP A 5 10.71 -13.81 13.06
C ASP A 5 10.46 -13.36 11.61
N ILE A 6 11.19 -13.97 10.67
CA ILE A 6 11.23 -13.53 9.27
C ILE A 6 9.84 -13.55 8.61
N PRO A 7 9.04 -14.63 8.68
CA PRO A 7 7.70 -14.64 8.08
C PRO A 7 6.80 -13.51 8.57
N THR A 8 6.71 -13.33 9.89
CA THR A 8 5.90 -12.25 10.49
C THR A 8 6.42 -10.87 10.10
N THR A 9 7.75 -10.69 10.05
CA THR A 9 8.37 -9.41 9.66
C THR A 9 8.07 -9.07 8.20
N ILE A 10 8.20 -10.03 7.27
CA ILE A 10 7.89 -9.83 5.85
C ILE A 10 6.41 -9.52 5.67
N ALA A 11 5.51 -10.25 6.35
CA ALA A 11 4.08 -9.99 6.28
C ALA A 11 3.73 -8.57 6.76
N ALA A 12 4.39 -8.11 7.83
CA ALA A 12 4.17 -6.79 8.40
C ALA A 12 4.69 -5.63 7.55
N LEU A 13 5.53 -5.88 6.55
CA LEU A 13 5.93 -4.84 5.58
C LEU A 13 4.72 -4.34 4.79
N ASP A 14 3.71 -5.19 4.57
CA ASP A 14 2.54 -4.88 3.72
C ASP A 14 2.99 -4.37 2.33
N LEU A 15 4.07 -4.97 1.82
CA LEU A 15 4.64 -4.67 0.52
C LEU A 15 4.41 -5.82 -0.43
N ASP A 16 3.82 -5.48 -1.56
CA ASP A 16 3.51 -6.38 -2.66
C ASP A 16 4.74 -6.65 -3.56
N GLU A 17 5.66 -5.69 -3.61
CA GLU A 17 6.92 -5.77 -4.35
C GLU A 17 8.01 -5.05 -3.54
N VAL A 18 9.23 -5.59 -3.62
CA VAL A 18 10.43 -4.99 -3.02
C VAL A 18 11.55 -5.08 -4.06
N GLY A 19 11.94 -3.95 -4.64
CA GLY A 19 13.03 -3.89 -5.61
C GLY A 19 14.40 -3.76 -4.94
N SER A 20 14.45 -3.18 -3.74
CA SER A 20 15.69 -2.82 -3.06
C SER A 20 15.59 -2.91 -1.54
N VAL A 21 16.62 -3.52 -0.93
CA VAL A 21 16.75 -3.68 0.52
C VAL A 21 18.09 -3.12 0.95
N ALA A 22 18.09 -2.14 1.84
CA ALA A 22 19.29 -1.60 2.46
C ALA A 22 19.45 -2.11 3.89
N ASP A 23 20.52 -2.84 4.17
CA ASP A 23 20.88 -3.37 5.47
C ASP A 23 21.97 -2.50 6.10
N ILE A 24 21.63 -1.76 7.15
CA ILE A 24 22.57 -0.88 7.86
C ILE A 24 23.44 -1.73 8.76
N ASN A 25 24.75 -1.69 8.52
CA ASN A 25 25.79 -2.42 9.23
C ASN A 25 25.67 -3.95 9.18
N GLY A 26 24.75 -4.50 8.40
CA GLY A 26 24.66 -5.94 8.11
C GLY A 26 24.08 -6.78 9.26
N GLY A 27 23.34 -6.15 10.18
CA GLY A 27 22.90 -6.78 11.43
C GLY A 27 21.76 -7.80 11.27
N SER A 28 21.13 -7.89 10.10
CA SER A 28 20.15 -8.95 9.81
C SER A 28 20.24 -9.45 8.37
N ILE A 29 21.35 -10.13 8.07
CA ILE A 29 21.58 -10.79 6.78
C ILE A 29 20.46 -11.76 6.39
N ASP A 30 19.88 -12.46 7.37
CA ASP A 30 18.83 -13.46 7.12
C ASP A 30 17.53 -12.81 6.63
N LEU A 31 17.17 -11.63 7.17
CA LEU A 31 16.03 -10.86 6.68
C LEU A 31 16.29 -10.31 5.27
N ALA A 32 17.49 -9.76 5.02
CA ALA A 32 17.86 -9.28 3.68
C ALA A 32 17.83 -10.42 2.64
N LEU A 33 18.32 -11.60 3.02
CA LEU A 33 18.27 -12.81 2.19
C LEU A 33 16.84 -13.26 1.94
N ALA A 34 15.99 -13.31 2.97
CA ALA A 34 14.60 -13.71 2.83
C ALA A 34 13.82 -12.75 1.91
N LEU A 35 14.06 -11.44 2.01
CA LEU A 35 13.49 -10.45 1.11
C LEU A 35 13.97 -10.63 -0.34
N HIS A 36 15.27 -10.92 -0.56
CA HIS A 36 15.78 -11.25 -1.89
C HIS A 36 15.12 -12.51 -2.46
N GLN A 37 14.99 -13.55 -1.64
CA GLN A 37 14.39 -14.80 -2.06
C GLN A 37 12.90 -14.66 -2.40
N ARG A 38 12.18 -13.82 -1.67
CA ARG A 38 10.75 -13.56 -1.86
C ARG A 38 10.49 -12.67 -3.08
N PHE A 39 11.23 -11.57 -3.21
CA PHE A 39 10.92 -10.48 -4.16
C PHE A 39 11.95 -10.29 -5.29
N ALA A 40 13.07 -11.02 -5.26
CA ALA A 40 14.25 -10.76 -6.11
C ALA A 40 14.83 -9.35 -5.95
N SER A 41 14.76 -8.79 -4.74
CA SER A 41 15.27 -7.46 -4.42
C SER A 41 16.79 -7.38 -4.52
N LYS A 42 17.34 -6.24 -4.93
CA LYS A 42 18.79 -5.98 -4.78
C LYS A 42 19.11 -5.67 -3.32
N ILE A 43 20.21 -6.20 -2.80
CA ILE A 43 20.67 -5.99 -1.43
C ILE A 43 21.79 -4.94 -1.43
N TYR A 44 21.69 -3.97 -0.52
CA TYR A 44 22.65 -2.88 -0.32
C TYR A 44 23.13 -2.90 1.13
N LEU A 45 24.41 -3.15 1.35
CA LEU A 45 25.04 -3.02 2.67
C LEU A 45 25.49 -1.57 2.86
N ILE A 46 24.89 -0.86 3.81
CA ILE A 46 25.27 0.51 4.17
C ILE A 46 26.15 0.47 5.42
N CYS A 47 27.33 1.06 5.36
CA CYS A 47 28.33 0.99 6.42
C CYS A 47 28.48 2.33 7.14
N LEU A 48 28.14 2.38 8.43
CA LEU A 48 28.11 3.60 9.24
C LEU A 48 28.74 3.40 10.62
N ASP A 49 29.43 4.43 11.12
CA ASP A 49 29.87 4.49 12.53
C ASP A 49 28.72 4.88 13.48
N ALA A 50 28.98 4.91 14.79
CA ALA A 50 27.97 5.28 15.80
C ALA A 50 27.37 6.69 15.62
N LYS A 51 28.07 7.58 14.89
CA LYS A 51 27.64 8.96 14.59
C LYS A 51 26.91 9.06 13.25
N GLY A 52 26.64 7.93 12.57
CA GLY A 52 25.97 7.90 11.28
C GLY A 52 26.84 8.37 10.12
N GLN A 53 28.17 8.44 10.30
CA GLN A 53 29.10 8.77 9.23
C GLN A 53 29.49 7.52 8.46
N PHE A 54 29.66 7.67 7.14
CA PHE A 54 30.16 6.60 6.29
C PHE A 54 31.55 6.16 6.71
N VAL A 55 31.70 4.86 6.91
CA VAL A 55 32.99 4.23 7.20
C VAL A 55 33.19 3.01 6.34
N ASP A 56 34.45 2.73 6.01
CA ASP A 56 34.81 1.46 5.42
C ASP A 56 34.76 0.40 6.53
N LEU A 57 33.79 -0.52 6.46
CA LEU A 57 33.83 -1.72 7.31
C LEU A 57 35.11 -2.51 7.01
N PRO A 58 35.66 -3.24 8.00
CA PRO A 58 36.81 -4.11 7.76
C PRO A 58 36.54 -5.03 6.57
N LYS A 59 37.45 -5.07 5.58
CA LYS A 59 37.28 -5.85 4.34
C LYS A 59 36.86 -7.30 4.61
N LYS A 60 37.33 -7.88 5.73
CA LYS A 60 36.95 -9.24 6.19
C LYS A 60 35.47 -9.38 6.53
N GLN A 61 34.86 -8.36 7.14
CA GLN A 61 33.44 -8.36 7.51
C GLN A 61 32.55 -8.21 6.28
N VAL A 62 32.89 -7.28 5.37
CA VAL A 62 32.19 -7.12 4.09
C VAL A 62 32.28 -8.40 3.25
N ALA A 63 33.48 -8.99 3.15
CA ALA A 63 33.68 -10.25 2.44
C ALA A 63 32.90 -11.41 3.08
N ALA A 64 32.82 -11.48 4.41
CA ALA A 64 32.02 -12.49 5.09
C ALA A 64 30.52 -12.33 4.82
N TYR A 65 30.01 -11.09 4.81
CA TYR A 65 28.62 -10.78 4.47
C TYR A 65 28.30 -11.19 3.02
N GLN A 66 29.12 -10.76 2.06
CA GLN A 66 28.97 -11.13 0.65
C GLN A 66 29.07 -12.65 0.44
N LYS A 67 30.03 -13.31 1.11
CA LYS A 67 30.20 -14.77 1.02
C LYS A 67 28.95 -15.52 1.48
N LYS A 68 28.33 -15.11 2.59
CA LYS A 68 27.08 -15.71 3.08
C LYS A 68 25.93 -15.54 2.08
N LEU A 69 25.73 -14.34 1.54
CA LEU A 69 24.70 -14.10 0.53
C LEU A 69 24.92 -14.93 -0.75
N ILE A 70 26.16 -14.98 -1.24
CA ILE A 70 26.51 -15.76 -2.44
C ILE A 70 26.30 -17.25 -2.19
N ALA A 71 26.70 -17.77 -1.03
CA ALA A 71 26.49 -19.17 -0.65
C ALA A 71 24.99 -19.52 -0.59
N ALA A 72 24.14 -18.55 -0.22
CA ALA A 72 22.69 -18.69 -0.22
C ALA A 72 22.02 -18.41 -1.59
N GLY A 73 22.81 -18.30 -2.67
CA GLY A 73 22.30 -18.18 -4.05
C GLY A 73 22.02 -16.75 -4.52
N VAL A 74 22.41 -15.73 -3.77
CA VAL A 74 22.30 -14.33 -4.22
C VAL A 74 23.36 -14.06 -5.29
N GLY A 75 22.94 -13.52 -6.44
CA GLY A 75 23.85 -13.19 -7.52
C GLY A 75 24.78 -12.04 -7.14
N LYS A 76 26.05 -12.10 -7.53
CA LYS A 76 27.03 -11.03 -7.22
C LYS A 76 26.58 -9.64 -7.68
N SER A 77 25.87 -9.56 -8.82
CA SER A 77 25.30 -8.30 -9.34
C SER A 77 24.18 -7.72 -8.50
N ASP A 78 23.58 -8.52 -7.62
CA ASP A 78 22.45 -8.12 -6.77
C ASP A 78 22.93 -7.70 -5.37
N ILE A 79 24.24 -7.78 -5.09
CA ILE A 79 24.86 -7.40 -3.82
C ILE A 79 25.70 -6.14 -4.03
N ASN A 80 25.34 -5.08 -3.33
CA ASN A 80 25.98 -3.77 -3.45
C ASN A 80 26.50 -3.33 -2.09
N VAL A 81 27.65 -2.65 -2.06
CA VAL A 81 28.23 -2.09 -0.83
C VAL A 81 28.28 -0.59 -0.99
N VAL A 82 27.62 0.13 -0.08
CA VAL A 82 27.49 1.57 -0.08
C VAL A 82 28.43 2.13 0.98
N THR A 83 29.54 2.70 0.52
CA THR A 83 30.63 3.24 1.35
C THR A 83 30.67 4.77 1.33
N LYS A 84 29.94 5.39 0.41
CA LYS A 84 29.94 6.84 0.20
C LYS A 84 28.54 7.39 -0.02
N GLN A 85 28.31 8.62 0.42
CA GLN A 85 27.00 9.27 0.36
C GLN A 85 26.44 9.41 -1.07
N HIS A 86 27.28 9.58 -2.10
CA HIS A 86 26.83 9.71 -3.50
C HIS A 86 26.33 8.38 -4.10
N GLN A 87 26.62 7.24 -3.46
CA GLN A 87 26.15 5.92 -3.87
C GLN A 87 24.76 5.60 -3.32
N LEU A 88 24.23 6.43 -2.42
CA LEU A 88 22.89 6.27 -1.88
C LEU A 88 21.82 6.54 -2.95
N GLN A 89 20.77 5.75 -2.88
CA GLN A 89 19.52 5.92 -3.60
C GLN A 89 18.35 5.71 -2.63
N SER A 90 17.12 5.82 -3.14
CA SER A 90 15.93 5.45 -2.39
C SER A 90 15.80 3.93 -2.28
N TYR A 91 15.36 3.44 -1.12
CA TYR A 91 15.20 2.01 -0.87
C TYR A 91 13.77 1.66 -0.43
N ASP A 92 13.25 0.53 -0.92
CA ASP A 92 11.91 0.06 -0.55
C ASP A 92 11.88 -0.46 0.89
N VAL A 93 12.95 -1.13 1.34
CA VAL A 93 13.10 -1.59 2.72
C VAL A 93 14.45 -1.16 3.29
N LEU A 94 14.44 -0.47 4.42
CA LEU A 94 15.63 -0.15 5.22
C LEU A 94 15.64 -1.01 6.47
N VAL A 95 16.74 -1.69 6.76
CA VAL A 95 16.90 -2.60 7.91
C VAL A 95 17.97 -2.04 8.85
N SER A 96 17.63 -1.92 10.13
CA SER A 96 18.51 -1.49 11.21
C SER A 96 18.32 -2.39 12.42
N ILE A 97 18.94 -3.57 12.36
CA ILE A 97 18.99 -4.55 13.44
C ILE A 97 20.41 -4.57 14.01
N ASP A 98 20.57 -4.70 15.33
CA ASP A 98 21.85 -4.59 16.03
C ASP A 98 22.68 -3.36 15.61
N SER A 99 21.98 -2.23 15.49
CA SER A 99 22.52 -1.01 14.88
C SER A 99 21.82 0.21 15.47
N PHE A 100 21.35 1.14 14.64
CA PHE A 100 20.65 2.34 15.10
C PHE A 100 19.23 2.02 15.58
N GLY A 101 18.91 2.44 16.80
CA GLY A 101 17.66 2.10 17.51
C GLY A 101 17.91 1.13 18.69
N SER A 102 18.98 0.33 18.62
CA SER A 102 19.42 -0.57 19.68
C SER A 102 20.80 -0.19 20.22
N SER A 103 21.85 -0.51 19.47
CA SER A 103 23.27 -0.31 19.84
C SER A 103 23.75 1.13 19.65
N ASN A 104 23.17 1.85 18.67
CA ASN A 104 23.47 3.24 18.36
C ASN A 104 22.22 4.12 18.42
N ASN A 105 22.41 5.43 18.64
CA ASN A 105 21.30 6.38 18.69
C ASN A 105 20.69 6.58 17.30
N ILE A 106 19.39 6.28 17.14
CA ILE A 106 18.67 6.40 15.87
C ILE A 106 18.72 7.82 15.27
N LYS A 107 18.81 8.86 16.10
CA LYS A 107 18.88 10.25 15.65
C LYS A 107 20.16 10.55 14.86
N SER A 108 21.20 9.73 15.02
CA SER A 108 22.47 9.89 14.28
C SER A 108 22.30 9.69 12.77
N ILE A 109 21.26 8.96 12.33
CA ILE A 109 21.04 8.64 10.91
C ILE A 109 19.92 9.45 10.26
N THR A 110 19.46 10.55 10.88
CA THR A 110 18.45 11.47 10.31
C THR A 110 18.76 11.84 8.85
N LYS A 111 20.00 12.29 8.56
CA LYS A 111 20.42 12.67 7.20
C LYS A 111 20.38 11.52 6.19
N LEU A 112 20.64 10.29 6.64
CA LEU A 112 20.53 9.11 5.80
C LEU A 112 19.06 8.84 5.50
N MET A 113 18.22 8.77 6.54
CA MET A 113 16.80 8.51 6.46
C MET A 113 16.10 9.49 5.52
N ASP A 114 16.36 10.79 5.67
CA ASP A 114 15.80 11.84 4.81
C ASP A 114 16.17 11.69 3.33
N LYS A 115 17.31 11.05 3.02
CA LYS A 115 17.79 10.85 1.66
C LYS A 115 17.29 9.55 1.02
N VAL A 116 17.16 8.49 1.81
CA VAL A 116 16.93 7.14 1.28
C VAL A 116 15.49 6.65 1.40
N LEU A 117 14.70 7.26 2.30
CA LEU A 117 13.31 6.89 2.47
C LEU A 117 12.45 7.67 1.49
N HIS A 118 11.57 6.97 0.80
CA HIS A 118 10.50 7.54 -0.01
C HIS A 118 9.14 7.15 0.59
N ALA A 119 8.07 7.69 0.01
CA ALA A 119 6.71 7.49 0.46
C ALA A 119 6.29 6.02 0.66
N GLN A 120 6.87 5.09 -0.10
CA GLN A 120 6.52 3.67 -0.02
C GLN A 120 7.53 2.84 0.79
N SER A 121 8.60 3.45 1.31
CA SER A 121 9.58 2.72 2.09
C SER A 121 8.97 2.10 3.36
N ARG A 122 9.56 1.00 3.78
CA ARG A 122 9.41 0.43 5.12
C ARG A 122 10.76 0.44 5.82
N MET A 123 10.76 0.66 7.12
CA MET A 123 11.95 0.48 7.94
C MET A 123 11.72 -0.59 9.00
N VAL A 124 12.56 -1.63 9.00
CA VAL A 124 12.59 -2.64 10.05
C VAL A 124 13.69 -2.25 11.02
N VAL A 125 13.32 -1.95 12.27
CA VAL A 125 14.24 -1.41 13.26
C VAL A 125 14.11 -2.12 14.59
N GLU A 126 15.25 -2.51 15.15
CA GLU A 126 15.35 -2.99 16.52
C GLU A 126 15.34 -1.79 17.46
N VAL A 127 14.48 -1.81 18.47
CA VAL A 127 14.28 -0.68 19.38
C VAL A 127 14.55 -1.10 20.82
N ARG A 128 15.54 -0.47 21.46
CA ARG A 128 15.78 -0.63 22.90
C ARG A 128 14.82 0.24 23.71
N LYS A 129 14.31 -0.27 24.85
CA LYS A 129 13.48 0.51 25.77
C LYS A 129 14.21 1.76 26.26
N GLY A 130 13.52 2.90 26.27
CA GLY A 130 14.10 4.18 26.70
C GLY A 130 15.07 4.83 25.71
N SER A 131 15.30 4.25 24.52
CA SER A 131 16.20 4.81 23.49
C SER A 131 15.72 6.14 22.88
N GLY A 132 14.46 6.53 23.12
CA GLY A 132 13.84 7.67 22.46
C GLY A 132 13.52 7.42 20.97
N SER A 133 13.56 6.16 20.52
CA SER A 133 13.33 5.82 19.10
C SER A 133 11.88 6.05 18.66
N TYR A 134 10.87 5.69 19.47
CA TYR A 134 9.46 5.85 19.07
C TYR A 134 9.08 7.31 18.76
N PRO A 135 9.37 8.31 19.63
CA PRO A 135 9.08 9.71 19.30
C PRO A 135 9.83 10.20 18.05
N PHE A 136 11.05 9.73 17.82
CA PHE A 136 11.83 10.11 16.65
C PHE A 136 11.24 9.51 15.35
N LEU A 137 10.95 8.21 15.36
CA LEU A 137 10.36 7.49 14.23
C LEU A 137 8.95 8.01 13.90
N GLY A 138 8.20 8.43 14.92
CA GLY A 138 6.87 9.03 14.74
C GLY A 138 6.85 10.30 13.88
N ASN A 139 8.01 10.99 13.74
CA ASN A 139 8.16 12.13 12.83
C ASN A 139 8.25 11.72 11.34
N TYR A 140 8.55 10.45 11.07
CA TYR A 140 8.66 9.89 9.72
C TYR A 140 7.40 9.11 9.31
N GLY A 141 6.76 8.42 10.27
CA GLY A 141 5.47 7.80 10.04
C GLY A 141 5.06 6.76 11.08
N GLY A 142 4.10 5.91 10.71
CA GLY A 142 3.46 4.96 11.62
C GLY A 142 4.36 3.81 12.02
N CYS A 143 4.45 3.53 13.32
CA CYS A 143 5.24 2.43 13.87
C CYS A 143 4.37 1.23 14.25
N ASN A 144 4.54 0.11 13.55
CA ASN A 144 3.94 -1.17 13.93
C ASN A 144 4.94 -2.02 14.73
N SER A 145 4.79 -2.05 16.06
CA SER A 145 5.58 -2.93 16.92
C SER A 145 5.14 -4.39 16.76
N LEU A 146 6.01 -5.24 16.22
CA LEU A 146 5.85 -6.70 16.19
C LEU A 146 6.24 -7.33 17.52
N MET A 147 7.22 -6.73 18.19
CA MET A 147 7.60 -7.06 19.56
C MET A 147 7.76 -5.75 20.34
N ILE A 148 7.09 -5.66 21.49
CA ILE A 148 7.15 -4.49 22.37
C ILE A 148 8.43 -4.59 23.21
N PRO A 149 9.28 -3.54 23.26
CA PRO A 149 10.50 -3.57 24.06
C PRO A 149 10.20 -3.60 25.56
N THR A 150 10.93 -4.44 26.28
CA THR A 150 10.88 -4.56 27.75
C THR A 150 12.20 -4.08 28.36
N ASN A 151 12.36 -4.22 29.68
CA ASN A 151 13.66 -3.92 30.32
C ASN A 151 14.75 -4.92 29.89
N ASP A 152 14.35 -6.16 29.60
CA ASP A 152 15.25 -7.29 29.39
C ASP A 152 15.39 -7.70 27.91
N ALA A 153 14.52 -7.17 27.04
CA ALA A 153 14.51 -7.47 25.62
C ALA A 153 14.24 -6.23 24.76
N ASN A 154 14.95 -6.13 23.63
CA ASN A 154 14.65 -5.15 22.60
C ASN A 154 13.33 -5.51 21.90
N GLY A 155 12.68 -4.48 21.36
CA GLY A 155 11.51 -4.62 20.50
C GLY A 155 11.89 -4.65 19.02
N LEU A 156 10.93 -5.02 18.18
CA LEU A 156 11.03 -4.98 16.73
C LEU A 156 9.88 -4.17 16.17
N VAL A 157 10.21 -3.16 15.36
CA VAL A 157 9.25 -2.24 14.79
C VAL A 157 9.38 -2.27 13.28
N VAL A 158 8.23 -2.34 12.60
CA VAL A 158 8.10 -2.00 11.18
C VAL A 158 7.49 -0.62 11.08
N MET A 159 8.28 0.36 10.64
CA MET A 159 7.83 1.72 10.38
C MET A 159 7.43 1.86 8.92
N SER A 160 6.28 2.50 8.68
CA SER A 160 5.83 2.90 7.35
C SER A 160 5.95 4.41 7.20
N ILE A 161 6.50 4.87 6.06
CA ILE A 161 6.67 6.31 5.81
C ILE A 161 5.34 6.97 5.52
N GLU A 162 5.17 8.15 6.09
CA GLU A 162 4.03 9.03 5.85
C GLU A 162 4.40 10.22 4.98
N PRO A 163 3.43 10.77 4.24
CA PRO A 163 3.68 11.95 3.46
C PRO A 163 3.74 13.14 4.42
N LYS A 164 4.73 14.01 4.23
CA LYS A 164 4.73 15.30 4.92
C LYS A 164 3.61 16.14 4.31
N PRO A 165 2.70 16.72 5.10
CA PRO A 165 1.62 17.54 4.57
C PRO A 165 2.23 18.73 3.81
N GLU A 166 1.93 18.83 2.52
CA GLU A 166 2.28 20.00 1.73
C GLU A 166 1.16 21.05 1.86
N PRO A 167 1.49 22.35 2.00
CA PRO A 167 0.50 23.41 2.00
C PRO A 167 -0.34 23.38 0.72
N ALA A 168 -1.64 23.67 0.83
CA ALA A 168 -2.57 23.64 -0.30
C ALA A 168 -2.22 24.63 -1.44
N GLY A 169 -1.38 25.64 -1.17
CA GLY A 169 -0.65 26.46 -2.14
C GLY A 169 -1.32 26.68 -3.51
N GLU A 170 -0.54 26.49 -4.58
CA GLU A 170 -0.93 26.70 -5.98
C GLU A 170 -2.04 25.74 -6.46
N TRP A 171 -2.28 24.64 -5.75
CA TRP A 171 -3.27 23.63 -6.13
C TRP A 171 -4.69 24.20 -6.16
N SER A 172 -5.08 25.06 -5.21
CA SER A 172 -6.42 25.67 -5.21
C SER A 172 -6.71 26.44 -6.51
N ASN A 173 -5.71 27.14 -7.05
CA ASN A 173 -5.86 27.87 -8.31
C ASN A 173 -5.99 26.92 -9.51
N ILE A 174 -5.24 25.83 -9.53
CA ILE A 174 -5.33 24.80 -10.57
C ILE A 174 -6.70 24.09 -10.49
N ALA A 175 -7.15 23.73 -9.30
CA ALA A 175 -8.42 23.06 -9.07
C ALA A 175 -9.61 23.93 -9.50
N LYS A 176 -9.59 25.23 -9.18
CA LYS A 176 -10.61 26.18 -9.65
C LYS A 176 -10.64 26.29 -11.18
N LYS A 177 -9.47 26.27 -11.84
CA LYS A 177 -9.41 26.25 -13.31
C LYS A 177 -9.97 24.95 -13.89
N LEU A 178 -9.69 23.81 -13.25
CA LEU A 178 -10.21 22.51 -13.66
C LEU A 178 -11.71 22.37 -13.50
N ALA A 179 -12.26 22.90 -12.40
CA ALA A 179 -13.69 22.91 -12.13
C ALA A 179 -14.47 23.59 -13.27
N GLY A 180 -13.87 24.62 -13.89
CA GLY A 180 -14.53 25.42 -14.91
C GLY A 180 -15.66 26.27 -14.33
N LYS A 181 -16.48 26.85 -15.21
CA LYS A 181 -17.55 27.79 -14.84
C LYS A 181 -18.73 27.14 -14.10
N ASP A 182 -18.99 25.86 -14.38
CA ASP A 182 -20.16 25.14 -13.88
C ASP A 182 -19.77 24.15 -12.74
N GLY A 183 -18.47 24.03 -12.45
CA GLY A 183 -17.94 23.20 -11.37
C GLY A 183 -17.65 23.97 -10.09
N PHE A 184 -17.14 23.29 -9.08
CA PHE A 184 -16.72 23.94 -7.83
C PHE A 184 -15.47 23.29 -7.23
N PHE A 185 -14.80 24.05 -6.37
CA PHE A 185 -13.74 23.58 -5.49
C PHE A 185 -14.07 23.99 -4.05
N THR A 186 -14.14 23.03 -3.14
CA THR A 186 -14.35 23.27 -1.71
C THR A 186 -13.08 22.86 -0.96
N ASP A 187 -12.50 23.80 -0.21
CA ASP A 187 -11.38 23.52 0.69
C ASP A 187 -11.91 23.07 2.06
N CYS A 188 -11.45 21.91 2.51
CA CYS A 188 -11.80 21.31 3.80
C CYS A 188 -10.53 21.09 4.64
N GLY A 189 -9.49 21.91 4.45
CA GLY A 189 -8.24 21.85 5.21
C GLY A 189 -7.31 20.73 4.73
N GLU A 190 -7.27 19.61 5.47
CA GLU A 190 -6.51 18.43 5.02
C GLU A 190 -7.20 17.69 3.87
N HIS A 191 -8.44 18.05 3.54
CA HIS A 191 -9.17 17.54 2.38
C HIS A 191 -9.60 18.64 1.44
N SER A 192 -9.99 18.25 0.23
CA SER A 192 -10.66 19.16 -0.70
C SER A 192 -11.58 18.40 -1.64
N PHE A 193 -12.64 19.05 -2.06
CA PHE A 193 -13.57 18.54 -3.07
C PHE A 193 -13.36 19.31 -4.36
N LEU A 194 -13.29 18.59 -5.48
CA LEU A 194 -13.23 19.17 -6.82
C LEU A 194 -14.33 18.54 -7.67
N TYR A 195 -15.34 19.34 -8.01
CA TYR A 195 -16.39 18.96 -8.92
C TYR A 195 -16.11 19.49 -10.33
N ILE A 196 -16.17 18.60 -11.31
CA ILE A 196 -15.97 18.92 -12.72
C ILE A 196 -17.16 18.36 -13.52
N PRO A 197 -18.11 19.20 -13.95
CA PRO A 197 -19.33 18.79 -14.63
C PRO A 197 -19.06 18.32 -16.05
N ARG A 198 -19.72 17.22 -16.45
CA ARG A 198 -19.81 16.70 -17.82
C ARG A 198 -21.19 16.05 -18.01
N GLY A 199 -21.25 14.79 -18.45
CA GLY A 199 -22.50 14.07 -18.69
C GLY A 199 -23.30 13.70 -17.44
N GLU A 200 -24.35 12.92 -17.65
CA GLU A 200 -25.39 12.57 -16.64
C GLU A 200 -24.97 11.50 -15.62
N THR A 201 -23.75 10.96 -15.74
CA THR A 201 -23.16 10.03 -14.76
C THR A 201 -22.14 10.80 -13.92
N LEU A 202 -22.32 10.78 -12.59
CA LEU A 202 -21.36 11.29 -11.63
C LEU A 202 -20.50 10.15 -11.09
N VAL A 203 -19.18 10.31 -11.18
CA VAL A 203 -18.20 9.45 -10.51
C VAL A 203 -17.57 10.21 -9.36
N VAL A 204 -17.88 9.79 -8.13
CA VAL A 204 -17.29 10.30 -6.89
C VAL A 204 -16.05 9.46 -6.58
N THR A 205 -14.87 10.07 -6.60
CA THR A 205 -13.59 9.37 -6.41
C THR A 205 -12.89 9.83 -5.15
N PHE A 206 -12.21 8.91 -4.49
CA PHE A 206 -11.42 9.20 -3.30
C PHE A 206 -9.96 8.82 -3.53
N ASP A 207 -9.04 9.70 -3.13
CA ASP A 207 -7.63 9.40 -3.24
C ASP A 207 -7.24 8.19 -2.37
N ASN A 208 -6.45 7.30 -2.95
CA ASN A 208 -5.81 6.21 -2.20
C ASN A 208 -4.53 6.69 -1.52
N LEU A 209 -3.90 5.82 -0.72
CA LEU A 209 -2.65 6.17 -0.04
C LEU A 209 -1.58 6.60 -1.03
N ASP A 210 -1.34 5.83 -2.10
CA ASP A 210 -0.29 6.10 -3.09
C ASP A 210 -0.39 7.52 -3.69
N ILE A 211 -1.60 7.95 -4.06
CA ILE A 211 -1.85 9.30 -4.57
C ILE A 211 -1.82 10.35 -3.48
N ALA A 212 -2.31 10.04 -2.27
CA ALA A 212 -2.17 10.90 -1.11
C ALA A 212 -0.70 11.21 -0.78
N MET A 213 0.24 10.38 -1.23
CA MET A 213 1.68 10.62 -1.11
C MET A 213 2.31 11.48 -2.22
N THR A 214 1.60 11.79 -3.31
CA THR A 214 2.15 12.56 -4.45
C THR A 214 2.07 14.07 -4.22
N LYS A 215 3.05 14.82 -4.76
CA LYS A 215 3.09 16.28 -4.69
C LYS A 215 1.81 16.90 -5.26
N ARG A 216 1.21 17.87 -4.57
CA ARG A 216 -0.09 18.46 -4.95
C ARG A 216 -0.06 19.21 -6.29
N VAL A 217 1.09 19.72 -6.71
CA VAL A 217 1.22 20.61 -7.90
C VAL A 217 0.84 19.92 -9.22
N GLU A 218 1.06 18.61 -9.34
CA GLU A 218 0.75 17.82 -10.56
C GLU A 218 -0.45 16.87 -10.36
N ARG A 219 -1.04 16.88 -9.16
CA ARG A 219 -1.98 15.84 -8.73
C ARG A 219 -3.35 16.04 -9.33
N ARG A 220 -3.77 15.16 -10.24
CA ARG A 220 -5.19 15.02 -10.60
C ARG A 220 -5.89 14.09 -9.60
N PRO A 221 -7.20 14.28 -9.34
CA PRO A 221 -7.94 13.30 -8.55
C PRO A 221 -7.89 11.92 -9.20
N TRP A 222 -7.95 10.88 -8.38
CA TRP A 222 -7.81 9.51 -8.86
C TRP A 222 -8.83 9.15 -9.96
N GLY A 223 -8.37 8.52 -11.04
CA GLY A 223 -9.23 8.14 -12.17
C GLY A 223 -9.58 9.27 -13.13
N PHE A 224 -9.04 10.48 -12.96
CA PHE A 224 -9.37 11.66 -13.78
C PHE A 224 -9.38 11.41 -15.28
N GLU A 225 -8.28 10.91 -15.86
CA GLU A 225 -8.17 10.70 -17.32
C GLU A 225 -9.20 9.69 -17.85
N PHE A 226 -9.47 8.63 -17.07
CA PHE A 226 -10.46 7.63 -17.43
C PHE A 226 -11.89 8.21 -17.41
N ILE A 227 -12.24 8.92 -16.34
CA ILE A 227 -13.56 9.55 -16.18
C ILE A 227 -13.79 10.63 -17.25
N GLU A 228 -12.75 11.41 -17.56
CA GLU A 228 -12.77 12.40 -18.63
C GLU A 228 -12.99 11.74 -20.00
N SER A 229 -12.29 10.62 -20.28
CA SER A 229 -12.43 9.91 -21.56
C SER A 229 -13.83 9.32 -21.81
N GLU A 230 -14.57 9.01 -20.74
CA GLU A 230 -15.97 8.52 -20.82
C GLU A 230 -17.00 9.67 -20.78
N ASN A 231 -16.54 10.92 -20.74
CA ASN A 231 -17.38 12.12 -20.64
C ASN A 231 -18.32 12.13 -19.40
N TRP A 232 -17.85 11.58 -18.28
CA TRP A 232 -18.60 11.55 -17.02
C TRP A 232 -18.28 12.75 -16.12
N SER A 233 -19.27 13.19 -15.36
CA SER A 233 -19.08 14.19 -14.31
C SER A 233 -18.23 13.60 -13.19
N MET A 234 -17.35 14.40 -12.58
CA MET A 234 -16.42 13.93 -11.55
C MET A 234 -16.56 14.74 -10.27
N LEU A 235 -16.65 14.07 -9.12
CA LEU A 235 -16.44 14.68 -7.80
C LEU A 235 -15.22 14.02 -7.14
N GLY A 236 -14.07 14.69 -7.22
CA GLY A 236 -12.83 14.22 -6.60
C GLY A 236 -12.71 14.67 -5.16
N VAL A 237 -12.63 13.72 -4.22
CA VAL A 237 -12.35 13.94 -2.80
C VAL A 237 -10.89 13.62 -2.52
N MET A 238 -10.12 14.66 -2.25
CA MET A 238 -8.66 14.57 -2.10
C MET A 238 -8.27 14.63 -0.63
N ALA A 239 -7.18 13.94 -0.28
CA ALA A 239 -6.65 13.89 1.10
C ALA A 239 -5.18 14.30 1.17
N ASN A 240 -4.80 15.02 2.23
CA ASN A 240 -3.41 15.26 2.63
C ASN A 240 -2.99 14.20 3.65
N GLY A 241 -2.47 13.07 3.16
CA GLY A 241 -2.01 11.98 4.01
C GLY A 241 -3.11 11.04 4.49
N TRP A 242 -2.81 10.35 5.60
CA TRP A 242 -3.50 9.14 6.02
C TRP A 242 -4.68 9.46 6.92
N THR A 243 -5.76 9.88 6.28
CA THR A 243 -6.90 10.47 6.99
C THR A 243 -8.11 9.57 7.05
N TRP A 244 -8.22 8.61 6.12
CA TRP A 244 -9.46 7.86 5.87
C TRP A 244 -10.68 8.78 5.69
N PHE A 245 -10.46 10.03 5.28
CA PHE A 245 -11.53 11.03 5.13
C PHE A 245 -12.31 11.26 6.43
N ARG A 246 -11.76 10.88 7.59
CA ARG A 246 -12.36 11.07 8.91
C ARG A 246 -12.08 12.47 9.43
N ASP A 247 -12.85 13.42 8.93
CA ASP A 247 -12.85 14.81 9.36
C ASP A 247 -14.31 15.35 9.35
N GLY A 248 -14.62 16.25 10.28
CA GLY A 248 -15.94 16.88 10.38
C GLY A 248 -16.27 17.67 9.11
N ALA A 249 -15.31 18.40 8.53
CA ALA A 249 -15.53 19.20 7.34
C ALA A 249 -15.88 18.35 6.10
N VAL A 250 -15.34 17.13 5.99
CA VAL A 250 -15.70 16.19 4.92
C VAL A 250 -17.14 15.69 5.12
N THR A 251 -17.51 15.39 6.36
CA THR A 251 -18.86 14.96 6.72
C THR A 251 -19.89 16.05 6.44
N ASP A 252 -19.60 17.28 6.84
CA ASP A 252 -20.46 18.44 6.62
C ASP A 252 -20.63 18.74 5.13
N GLU A 253 -19.57 18.62 4.31
CA GLU A 253 -19.67 18.84 2.87
C GLU A 253 -20.52 17.77 2.18
N PHE A 254 -20.37 16.48 2.53
CA PHE A 254 -21.25 15.43 2.00
C PHE A 254 -22.71 15.62 2.42
N ASN A 255 -22.94 16.04 3.67
CA ASN A 255 -24.29 16.36 4.16
C ASN A 255 -24.88 17.56 3.42
N ARG A 256 -24.10 18.63 3.21
CA ARG A 256 -24.52 19.78 2.41
C ARG A 256 -24.89 19.38 0.98
N LEU A 257 -24.06 18.57 0.31
CA LEU A 257 -24.30 18.09 -1.05
C LEU A 257 -25.58 17.24 -1.13
N ARG A 258 -25.78 16.34 -0.17
CA ARG A 258 -27.03 15.56 -0.05
C ARG A 258 -28.24 16.50 0.14
N ASP A 259 -28.17 17.38 1.12
CA ASP A 259 -29.31 18.20 1.54
C ASP A 259 -29.69 19.26 0.49
N CYS A 260 -28.74 19.68 -0.35
CA CYS A 260 -29.01 20.58 -1.47
C CYS A 260 -29.40 19.85 -2.77
N GLY A 261 -29.62 18.54 -2.74
CA GLY A 261 -30.04 17.73 -3.89
C GLY A 261 -28.98 17.59 -4.99
N PHE A 262 -27.70 17.77 -4.66
CA PHE A 262 -26.61 17.70 -5.65
C PHE A 262 -26.56 16.33 -6.34
N PHE A 263 -26.77 15.24 -5.62
CA PHE A 263 -26.71 13.90 -6.20
C PHE A 263 -27.93 13.57 -7.08
N ASP A 264 -29.08 14.19 -6.81
CA ASP A 264 -30.36 13.91 -7.47
C ASP A 264 -30.41 14.44 -8.92
N GLN A 265 -29.49 15.32 -9.30
CA GLN A 265 -29.39 15.84 -10.67
C GLN A 265 -28.81 14.82 -11.67
N PHE A 266 -28.22 13.72 -11.20
CA PHE A 266 -27.55 12.73 -12.04
C PHE A 266 -28.43 11.50 -12.23
N LYS A 267 -28.43 10.93 -13.44
CA LYS A 267 -29.10 9.65 -13.71
C LYS A 267 -28.39 8.48 -13.03
N ARG A 268 -27.09 8.64 -12.77
CA ARG A 268 -26.27 7.63 -12.12
C ARG A 268 -25.20 8.28 -11.26
N VAL A 269 -25.09 7.82 -10.02
CA VAL A 269 -24.02 8.19 -9.10
C VAL A 269 -23.21 6.96 -8.75
N VAL A 270 -21.89 7.02 -8.93
CA VAL A 270 -20.97 5.93 -8.61
C VAL A 270 -19.88 6.41 -7.66
N PHE A 271 -19.69 5.69 -6.57
CA PHE A 271 -18.57 5.90 -5.64
C PHE A 271 -17.46 4.92 -5.99
N TYR A 272 -16.26 5.44 -6.27
CA TYR A 272 -15.13 4.67 -6.76
C TYR A 272 -13.89 4.93 -5.90
N GLY A 273 -13.25 3.88 -5.40
CA GLY A 273 -12.04 4.03 -4.58
C GLY A 273 -11.25 2.75 -4.33
N ALA A 274 -10.01 2.92 -3.85
CA ALA A 274 -9.14 1.80 -3.46
C ALA A 274 -8.47 2.03 -2.10
N SER A 275 -8.34 0.99 -1.27
CA SER A 275 -7.74 1.04 0.07
C SER A 275 -8.39 2.14 0.94
N MET A 276 -7.64 3.14 1.39
CA MET A 276 -8.18 4.34 2.07
C MET A 276 -9.31 5.02 1.27
N GLY A 277 -9.15 5.16 -0.05
CA GLY A 277 -10.20 5.70 -0.91
C GLY A 277 -11.38 4.76 -1.06
N GLY A 278 -11.17 3.45 -0.93
CA GLY A 278 -12.22 2.44 -0.91
C GLY A 278 -13.11 2.56 0.33
N TYR A 279 -12.50 2.86 1.50
CA TYR A 279 -13.27 3.24 2.69
C TYR A 279 -14.11 4.49 2.41
N GLY A 280 -13.48 5.58 1.94
CA GLY A 280 -14.19 6.84 1.67
C GLY A 280 -15.36 6.66 0.70
N ALA A 281 -15.13 5.95 -0.40
CA ALA A 281 -16.16 5.63 -1.39
C ALA A 281 -17.34 4.86 -0.78
N ALA A 282 -17.09 3.78 -0.03
CA ALA A 282 -18.16 2.98 0.55
C ALA A 282 -18.85 3.67 1.74
N ALA A 283 -18.12 4.38 2.60
CA ALA A 283 -18.68 5.12 3.72
C ALA A 283 -19.60 6.25 3.25
N TYR A 284 -19.07 7.17 2.44
CA TYR A 284 -19.80 8.38 2.01
C TYR A 284 -20.83 8.11 0.91
N SER A 285 -20.90 6.90 0.37
CA SER A 285 -22.02 6.48 -0.50
C SER A 285 -23.39 6.64 0.17
N GLY A 286 -23.45 6.65 1.50
CA GLY A 286 -24.67 6.94 2.28
C GLY A 286 -25.28 8.32 2.01
N ALA A 287 -24.49 9.28 1.51
CA ALA A 287 -24.97 10.60 1.11
C ALA A 287 -25.80 10.57 -0.19
N ALA A 288 -25.66 9.52 -1.00
CA ALA A 288 -26.36 9.34 -2.26
C ALA A 288 -26.98 7.93 -2.33
N LYS A 289 -28.18 7.80 -1.75
CA LYS A 289 -28.93 6.53 -1.72
C LYS A 289 -29.18 6.01 -3.14
N GLY A 290 -29.13 4.70 -3.33
CA GLY A 290 -29.29 4.08 -4.65
C GLY A 290 -28.06 4.24 -5.57
N SER A 291 -26.95 4.77 -5.08
CA SER A 291 -25.69 4.80 -5.84
C SER A 291 -25.12 3.39 -6.10
N THR A 292 -24.19 3.28 -7.04
CA THR A 292 -23.31 2.12 -7.17
C THR A 292 -21.99 2.40 -6.45
N VAL A 293 -21.44 1.40 -5.76
CA VAL A 293 -20.15 1.48 -5.08
C VAL A 293 -19.22 0.48 -5.73
N PHE A 294 -18.07 0.94 -6.24
CA PHE A 294 -17.02 0.11 -6.78
C PHE A 294 -15.74 0.32 -5.97
N VAL A 295 -15.33 -0.68 -5.20
CA VAL A 295 -14.22 -0.55 -4.25
C VAL A 295 -13.22 -1.69 -4.34
N ILE A 296 -11.94 -1.33 -4.19
CA ILE A 296 -10.80 -2.24 -4.32
C ILE A 296 -10.02 -2.27 -3.01
N SER A 297 -9.90 -3.45 -2.40
CA SER A 297 -9.24 -3.68 -1.11
C SER A 297 -9.67 -2.69 -0.02
N PRO A 298 -10.98 -2.40 0.16
CA PRO A 298 -11.41 -1.37 1.09
C PRO A 298 -11.19 -1.79 2.55
N GLN A 299 -10.89 -0.82 3.41
CA GLN A 299 -11.17 -0.96 4.84
C GLN A 299 -12.64 -0.64 5.11
N SER A 300 -13.30 -1.39 5.99
CA SER A 300 -14.68 -1.12 6.41
C SER A 300 -14.75 0.00 7.45
N THR A 301 -13.79 0.02 8.38
CA THR A 301 -13.57 1.02 9.42
C THR A 301 -12.17 0.78 9.98
N LEU A 302 -11.57 1.75 10.68
CA LEU A 302 -10.35 1.53 11.49
C LEU A 302 -10.61 1.72 12.98
N ASP A 303 -11.86 1.69 13.41
CA ASP A 303 -12.19 1.62 14.84
C ASP A 303 -11.62 0.33 15.45
N LYS A 304 -10.68 0.49 16.39
CA LYS A 304 -9.98 -0.62 17.05
C LYS A 304 -10.91 -1.52 17.87
N GLU A 305 -12.05 -1.01 18.31
CA GLU A 305 -13.03 -1.81 19.07
C GLU A 305 -13.77 -2.78 18.12
N ILE A 306 -13.87 -2.40 16.85
CA ILE A 306 -14.60 -3.11 15.81
C ILE A 306 -13.68 -4.02 14.97
N VAL A 307 -12.46 -3.55 14.67
CA VAL A 307 -11.45 -4.28 13.88
C VAL A 307 -10.10 -4.35 14.61
N PRO A 308 -10.02 -4.99 15.79
CA PRO A 308 -8.78 -5.04 16.59
C PRO A 308 -7.61 -5.76 15.90
N TRP A 309 -7.91 -6.52 14.84
CA TRP A 309 -6.92 -7.22 14.02
C TRP A 309 -6.28 -6.33 12.93
N GLU A 310 -6.84 -5.14 12.65
CA GLU A 310 -6.27 -4.22 11.65
C GLU A 310 -5.15 -3.37 12.25
N MET A 311 -3.92 -3.84 12.07
CA MET A 311 -2.73 -3.29 12.70
C MET A 311 -1.85 -2.45 11.75
N ARG A 312 -2.22 -2.34 10.47
CA ARG A 312 -1.41 -1.64 9.45
C ARG A 312 -1.49 -0.12 9.62
N TYR A 313 -2.63 0.40 10.10
CA TYR A 313 -2.94 1.83 10.08
C TYR A 313 -3.16 2.45 11.48
N LYS A 314 -2.40 1.99 12.49
CA LYS A 314 -2.56 2.38 13.91
C LYS A 314 -2.60 3.89 14.18
N LYS A 315 -1.91 4.69 13.36
CA LYS A 315 -1.89 6.15 13.55
C LYS A 315 -3.27 6.80 13.35
N VAL A 316 -4.13 6.16 12.57
CA VAL A 316 -5.48 6.65 12.27
C VAL A 316 -6.46 6.27 13.38
N TRP A 317 -6.09 5.41 14.34
CA TRP A 317 -6.96 5.02 15.46
C TRP A 317 -7.35 6.16 16.40
N SER A 318 -6.65 7.30 16.35
CA SER A 318 -7.06 8.50 17.10
C SER A 318 -8.17 9.29 16.41
N ARG A 319 -8.52 8.96 15.16
CA ARG A 319 -9.62 9.61 14.44
C ARG A 319 -10.95 9.03 14.87
N ASP A 320 -11.99 9.85 14.75
CA ASP A 320 -13.35 9.46 15.10
C ASP A 320 -14.00 8.65 13.95
N PHE A 321 -14.30 7.38 14.22
CA PHE A 321 -15.02 6.46 13.32
C PHE A 321 -16.48 6.26 13.73
N SER A 322 -17.02 7.15 14.57
CA SER A 322 -18.46 7.20 14.86
C SER A 322 -19.26 7.93 13.77
N GLY A 323 -20.58 7.98 13.94
CA GLY A 323 -21.49 8.69 13.03
C GLY A 323 -21.88 7.90 11.78
N GLU A 324 -22.69 8.53 10.93
CA GLU A 324 -23.37 7.88 9.79
C GLU A 324 -22.41 7.35 8.71
N TYR A 325 -21.22 7.93 8.60
CA TYR A 325 -20.16 7.51 7.68
C TYR A 325 -19.04 6.73 8.38
N GLY A 326 -19.19 6.38 9.65
CA GLY A 326 -18.15 5.77 10.48
C GLY A 326 -17.73 4.36 10.04
N ASP A 327 -18.70 3.55 9.62
CA ASP A 327 -18.49 2.18 9.15
C ASP A 327 -19.06 1.98 7.75
N ALA A 328 -18.15 1.85 6.78
CA ALA A 328 -18.49 1.67 5.37
C ALA A 328 -19.31 0.40 5.09
N SER A 329 -19.19 -0.65 5.92
CA SER A 329 -20.00 -1.87 5.77
C SER A 329 -21.46 -1.67 6.18
N ILE A 330 -21.74 -0.62 6.96
CA ILE A 330 -23.08 -0.19 7.35
C ILE A 330 -23.60 0.87 6.37
N SER A 331 -22.84 1.94 6.14
CA SER A 331 -23.28 3.07 5.30
C SER A 331 -23.62 2.66 3.86
N SER A 332 -22.81 1.77 3.27
CA SER A 332 -23.00 1.27 1.90
C SER A 332 -24.24 0.37 1.71
N GLN A 333 -24.95 -0.01 2.77
CA GLN A 333 -26.22 -0.76 2.65
C GLN A 333 -27.32 0.06 1.99
N SER A 334 -27.19 1.40 1.96
CA SER A 334 -28.12 2.31 1.28
C SER A 334 -27.88 2.44 -0.23
N SER A 335 -26.76 1.90 -0.74
CA SER A 335 -26.44 1.84 -2.16
C SER A 335 -27.23 0.73 -2.86
N GLU A 336 -27.48 0.89 -4.16
CA GLU A 336 -28.14 -0.14 -4.97
C GLU A 336 -27.24 -1.37 -5.16
N ASN A 337 -25.96 -1.15 -5.47
CA ASN A 337 -24.98 -2.20 -5.74
C ASN A 337 -23.63 -1.86 -5.09
N VAL A 338 -22.97 -2.85 -4.49
CA VAL A 338 -21.61 -2.74 -3.94
C VAL A 338 -20.72 -3.82 -4.54
N HIS A 339 -19.83 -3.43 -5.45
CA HIS A 339 -18.80 -4.29 -6.05
C HIS A 339 -17.52 -4.21 -5.23
N LEU A 340 -17.21 -5.28 -4.49
CA LEU A 340 -16.07 -5.32 -3.57
C LEU A 340 -15.01 -6.29 -4.08
N MET A 341 -13.88 -5.74 -4.55
CA MET A 341 -12.74 -6.52 -5.03
C MET A 341 -11.67 -6.65 -3.94
N TYR A 342 -11.16 -7.86 -3.71
CA TYR A 342 -10.14 -8.09 -2.68
C TYR A 342 -9.38 -9.39 -2.92
N ASP A 343 -8.14 -9.48 -2.43
CA ASP A 343 -7.40 -10.73 -2.39
C ASP A 343 -7.74 -11.51 -1.10
N PRO A 344 -8.35 -12.70 -1.18
CA PRO A 344 -8.67 -13.50 0.00
C PRO A 344 -7.45 -14.05 0.75
N TYR A 345 -6.24 -13.98 0.17
CA TYR A 345 -5.00 -14.38 0.84
C TYR A 345 -4.35 -13.26 1.66
N VAL A 346 -4.85 -12.02 1.54
CA VAL A 346 -4.45 -10.91 2.42
C VAL A 346 -5.44 -10.90 3.60
N ALA A 347 -5.03 -11.47 4.74
CA ALA A 347 -5.94 -11.70 5.86
C ALA A 347 -6.65 -10.43 6.37
N PRO A 348 -5.99 -9.26 6.52
CA PRO A 348 -6.68 -8.02 6.89
C PRO A 348 -7.73 -7.58 5.85
N ASP A 349 -7.42 -7.67 4.56
CA ASP A 349 -8.37 -7.30 3.49
C ASP A 349 -9.56 -8.25 3.45
N ALA A 350 -9.32 -9.56 3.62
CA ALA A 350 -10.38 -10.55 3.74
C ALA A 350 -11.27 -10.30 4.97
N GLY A 351 -10.67 -9.89 6.10
CA GLY A 351 -11.38 -9.49 7.32
C GLY A 351 -12.30 -8.29 7.10
N HIS A 352 -11.83 -7.27 6.38
CA HIS A 352 -12.67 -6.12 6.03
C HIS A 352 -13.78 -6.50 5.04
N ALA A 353 -13.44 -7.25 3.98
CA ALA A 353 -14.40 -7.71 2.97
C ALA A 353 -15.55 -8.53 3.59
N ALA A 354 -15.24 -9.36 4.60
CA ALA A 354 -16.22 -10.19 5.29
C ALA A 354 -17.26 -9.40 6.10
N ARG A 355 -16.97 -8.14 6.45
CA ARG A 355 -17.92 -7.28 7.17
C ARG A 355 -19.04 -6.74 6.27
N PHE A 356 -18.82 -6.67 4.96
CA PHE A 356 -19.83 -6.24 3.99
C PHE A 356 -20.79 -7.42 3.72
N THR A 357 -21.91 -7.47 4.43
CA THR A 357 -22.88 -8.58 4.40
C THR A 357 -24.21 -8.24 3.76
N GLY A 358 -24.37 -7.01 3.24
CA GLY A 358 -25.60 -6.55 2.60
C GLY A 358 -25.97 -7.37 1.36
N LYS A 359 -27.27 -7.49 1.08
CA LYS A 359 -27.78 -8.20 -0.12
C LYS A 359 -27.36 -7.54 -1.44
N ASN A 360 -27.02 -6.26 -1.39
CA ASN A 360 -26.49 -5.46 -2.48
C ASN A 360 -24.99 -5.69 -2.74
N VAL A 361 -24.30 -6.48 -1.92
CA VAL A 361 -22.84 -6.69 -2.01
C VAL A 361 -22.51 -7.88 -2.91
N THR A 362 -21.61 -7.65 -3.87
CA THR A 362 -20.96 -8.70 -4.66
C THR A 362 -19.46 -8.75 -4.36
N HIS A 363 -19.02 -9.89 -3.84
CA HIS A 363 -17.60 -10.18 -3.56
C HIS A 363 -16.86 -10.70 -4.79
N TRP A 364 -15.92 -9.91 -5.28
CA TRP A 364 -15.04 -10.20 -6.40
C TRP A 364 -13.67 -10.68 -5.90
N ARG A 365 -13.47 -11.99 -5.85
CA ARG A 365 -12.24 -12.59 -5.27
C ARG A 365 -11.09 -12.54 -6.27
N CYS A 366 -9.99 -11.91 -5.86
CA CYS A 366 -8.79 -11.67 -6.64
C CYS A 366 -7.54 -12.35 -6.02
N PRO A 367 -7.50 -13.70 -5.95
CA PRO A 367 -6.42 -14.41 -5.28
C PRO A 367 -5.05 -14.13 -5.91
N LEU A 368 -4.05 -13.97 -5.06
CA LEU A 368 -2.63 -13.80 -5.39
C LEU A 368 -2.32 -12.51 -6.16
N LEU A 369 -3.07 -11.45 -5.86
CA LEU A 369 -2.86 -10.11 -6.41
C LEU A 369 -2.54 -9.05 -5.33
N GLY A 370 -2.54 -9.45 -4.06
CA GLY A 370 -2.12 -8.66 -2.89
C GLY A 370 -3.02 -7.46 -2.58
N HIS A 371 -2.54 -6.58 -1.69
CA HIS A 371 -3.31 -5.42 -1.25
C HIS A 371 -3.42 -4.35 -2.35
N ARG A 372 -2.34 -4.10 -3.11
CA ARG A 372 -2.30 -3.18 -4.25
C ARG A 372 -2.95 -3.78 -5.50
N LEU A 373 -4.14 -4.36 -5.30
CA LEU A 373 -4.94 -5.01 -6.31
C LEU A 373 -5.24 -4.06 -7.49
N GLY A 374 -5.54 -2.79 -7.22
CA GLY A 374 -5.78 -1.79 -8.28
C GLY A 374 -4.60 -1.67 -9.24
N SER A 375 -3.38 -1.57 -8.71
CA SER A 375 -2.14 -1.52 -9.50
C SER A 375 -1.93 -2.80 -10.31
N SER A 376 -2.19 -3.96 -9.72
CA SER A 376 -2.15 -5.25 -10.44
C SER A 376 -3.15 -5.30 -11.60
N LEU A 377 -4.40 -4.88 -11.39
CA LEU A 377 -5.42 -4.82 -12.44
C LEU A 377 -5.05 -3.84 -13.56
N GLN A 378 -4.42 -2.72 -13.21
CA GLN A 378 -3.94 -1.72 -14.18
C GLN A 378 -2.78 -2.27 -15.01
N GLN A 379 -1.77 -2.89 -14.38
CA GLN A 379 -0.64 -3.50 -15.08
C GLN A 379 -1.06 -4.65 -16.00
N MET A 380 -2.13 -5.37 -15.65
CA MET A 380 -2.73 -6.37 -16.52
C MET A 380 -3.59 -5.79 -17.65
N GLY A 381 -3.82 -4.47 -17.67
CA GLY A 381 -4.68 -3.80 -18.65
C GLY A 381 -6.13 -4.28 -18.59
N ILE A 382 -6.67 -4.48 -17.38
CA ILE A 382 -8.08 -4.88 -17.17
C ILE A 382 -8.84 -3.95 -16.24
N LEU A 383 -8.15 -3.07 -15.49
CA LEU A 383 -8.81 -2.18 -14.52
C LEU A 383 -9.86 -1.28 -15.16
N GLN A 384 -9.52 -0.59 -16.26
CA GLN A 384 -10.43 0.36 -16.92
C GLN A 384 -11.69 -0.34 -17.43
N GLU A 385 -11.56 -1.51 -18.07
CA GLU A 385 -12.70 -2.27 -18.57
C GLU A 385 -13.61 -2.73 -17.42
N ILE A 386 -13.01 -3.24 -16.33
CA ILE A 386 -13.75 -3.62 -15.13
C ILE A 386 -14.46 -2.41 -14.51
N ALA A 387 -13.76 -1.28 -14.35
CA ALA A 387 -14.32 -0.06 -13.77
C ALA A 387 -15.49 0.47 -14.60
N ARG A 388 -15.32 0.52 -15.92
CA ARG A 388 -16.35 0.94 -16.87
C ARG A 388 -17.58 0.07 -16.76
N LYS A 389 -17.41 -1.26 -16.76
CA LYS A 389 -18.53 -2.21 -16.62
C LYS A 389 -19.22 -2.09 -15.27
N SER A 390 -18.49 -1.89 -14.18
CA SER A 390 -19.08 -1.61 -12.86
C SER A 390 -19.90 -0.32 -12.88
N ILE A 391 -19.34 0.76 -13.42
CA ILE A 391 -19.99 2.08 -13.50
C ILE A 391 -21.23 2.02 -14.40
N LEU A 392 -21.21 1.22 -15.46
CA LEU A 392 -22.34 1.10 -16.38
C LEU A 392 -23.44 0.14 -15.91
N GLY A 393 -23.20 -0.65 -14.86
CA GLY A 393 -24.10 -1.72 -14.41
C GLY A 393 -24.02 -2.98 -15.30
N GLU A 394 -22.91 -3.17 -16.00
CA GLU A 394 -22.68 -4.24 -16.98
C GLU A 394 -21.71 -5.32 -16.47
N LEU A 395 -21.20 -5.22 -15.24
CA LEU A 395 -20.23 -6.16 -14.71
C LEU A 395 -20.92 -7.41 -14.14
N ASP A 396 -20.88 -8.50 -14.89
CA ASP A 396 -21.31 -9.83 -14.43
C ASP A 396 -20.13 -10.74 -14.03
N GLN A 397 -20.44 -11.85 -13.36
CA GLN A 397 -19.42 -12.77 -12.86
C GLN A 397 -18.59 -13.44 -13.95
N LEU A 398 -19.23 -13.85 -15.04
CA LEU A 398 -18.55 -14.54 -16.14
C LEU A 398 -17.56 -13.58 -16.82
N THR A 399 -17.99 -12.35 -17.09
CA THR A 399 -17.15 -11.31 -17.69
C THR A 399 -15.98 -10.95 -16.78
N PHE A 400 -16.24 -10.71 -15.49
CA PHE A 400 -15.19 -10.39 -14.52
C PHE A 400 -14.10 -11.49 -14.46
N TYR A 401 -14.50 -12.75 -14.26
CA TYR A 401 -13.53 -13.84 -14.12
C TYR A 401 -12.84 -14.20 -15.43
N LYS A 402 -13.44 -13.92 -16.60
CA LYS A 402 -12.75 -13.97 -17.90
C LYS A 402 -11.62 -12.94 -17.97
N LEU A 403 -11.89 -11.68 -17.61
CA LEU A 403 -10.87 -10.62 -17.57
C LEU A 403 -9.76 -10.95 -16.57
N LEU A 404 -10.12 -11.44 -15.38
CA LEU A 404 -9.16 -11.76 -14.32
C LEU A 404 -8.16 -12.87 -14.72
N ARG A 405 -8.50 -13.76 -15.68
CA ARG A 405 -7.58 -14.80 -16.17
C ARG A 405 -6.33 -14.24 -16.84
N LYS A 406 -6.29 -12.97 -17.26
CA LYS A 406 -5.05 -12.32 -17.74
C LYS A 406 -3.89 -12.48 -16.72
N ARG A 407 -4.21 -12.62 -15.43
CA ARG A 407 -3.25 -12.90 -14.35
C ARG A 407 -2.36 -14.12 -14.59
N HIS A 408 -2.82 -15.13 -15.33
CA HIS A 408 -2.03 -16.34 -15.59
C HIS A 408 -0.73 -16.05 -16.36
N THR A 409 -0.67 -14.93 -17.07
CA THR A 409 0.54 -14.44 -17.77
C THR A 409 1.25 -13.31 -17.03
N PHE A 410 0.63 -12.77 -15.97
CA PHE A 410 1.17 -11.67 -15.18
C PHE A 410 2.34 -12.15 -14.31
N PRO A 411 3.57 -11.61 -14.46
CA PRO A 411 4.74 -12.12 -13.77
C PRO A 411 4.58 -12.19 -12.25
N ARG A 412 4.03 -11.16 -11.63
CA ARG A 412 3.81 -11.11 -10.19
C ARG A 412 2.90 -12.25 -9.71
N TYR A 413 1.76 -12.47 -10.37
CA TYR A 413 0.86 -13.59 -10.04
C TYR A 413 1.58 -14.95 -10.12
N GLN A 414 2.40 -15.16 -11.15
CA GLN A 414 3.14 -16.42 -11.31
C GLN A 414 4.18 -16.61 -10.19
N ARG A 415 4.84 -15.54 -9.74
CA ARG A 415 5.79 -15.58 -8.62
C ARG A 415 5.08 -15.91 -7.32
N GLU A 416 3.96 -15.22 -7.06
CA GLU A 416 3.12 -15.46 -5.89
C GLU A 416 2.56 -16.88 -5.86
N LEU A 417 2.17 -17.43 -7.02
CA LEU A 417 1.72 -18.81 -7.13
C LEU A 417 2.83 -19.82 -6.78
N ALA A 418 4.06 -19.59 -7.26
CA ALA A 418 5.20 -20.44 -6.96
C ALA A 418 5.61 -20.34 -5.48
N ASN A 419 5.64 -19.13 -4.92
CA ASN A 419 5.93 -18.92 -3.51
C ASN A 419 4.85 -19.55 -2.62
N LEU A 420 3.56 -19.35 -2.91
CA LEU A 420 2.47 -19.99 -2.16
C LEU A 420 2.61 -21.52 -2.15
N ALA A 421 3.05 -22.12 -3.26
CA ALA A 421 3.31 -23.54 -3.29
C ALA A 421 4.45 -23.96 -2.33
N LEU A 422 5.52 -23.17 -2.23
CA LEU A 422 6.60 -23.41 -1.26
C LEU A 422 6.13 -23.19 0.18
N ASP A 423 5.41 -22.11 0.45
CA ASP A 423 4.86 -21.79 1.78
C ASP A 423 3.89 -22.88 2.28
N ARG A 424 3.27 -23.62 1.35
CA ARG A 424 2.39 -24.77 1.62
C ARG A 424 3.13 -26.12 1.62
N ASN A 425 4.47 -26.13 1.64
CA ASN A 425 5.32 -27.32 1.57
C ASN A 425 5.03 -28.21 0.35
N ARG A 426 4.80 -27.60 -0.83
CA ARG A 426 4.55 -28.27 -2.11
C ARG A 426 5.64 -27.93 -3.14
N PRO A 427 6.91 -28.34 -2.93
CA PRO A 427 8.02 -28.00 -3.81
C PRO A 427 7.83 -28.48 -5.25
N GLU A 428 7.20 -29.64 -5.47
CA GLU A 428 6.90 -30.13 -6.82
C GLU A 428 5.94 -29.22 -7.59
N LEU A 429 4.96 -28.62 -6.92
CA LEU A 429 4.05 -27.66 -7.56
C LEU A 429 4.81 -26.38 -7.93
N ALA A 430 5.69 -25.89 -7.05
CA ALA A 430 6.56 -24.75 -7.35
C ALA A 430 7.49 -25.06 -8.54
N ARG A 431 8.09 -26.27 -8.60
CA ARG A 431 8.91 -26.74 -9.75
C ARG A 431 8.10 -26.72 -11.05
N ARG A 432 6.83 -27.18 -11.03
CA ARG A 432 5.94 -27.13 -12.21
C ARG A 432 5.67 -25.70 -12.68
N VAL A 433 5.38 -24.78 -11.76
CA VAL A 433 5.19 -23.35 -12.11
C VAL A 433 6.47 -22.76 -12.70
N CYS A 434 7.63 -23.02 -12.09
CA CYS A 434 8.93 -22.56 -12.63
C CYS A 434 9.17 -23.08 -14.04
N ARG A 435 9.01 -24.39 -14.28
CA ARG A 435 9.19 -24.99 -15.61
C ARG A 435 8.21 -24.42 -16.64
N PHE A 436 6.94 -24.23 -16.26
CA PHE A 436 5.94 -23.64 -17.13
C PHE A 436 6.31 -22.22 -17.58
N VAL A 437 6.77 -21.37 -16.65
CA VAL A 437 7.20 -20.00 -16.98
C VAL A 437 8.48 -19.99 -17.79
N LEU A 438 9.48 -20.80 -17.41
CA LEU A 438 10.78 -20.87 -18.08
C LEU A 438 10.70 -21.44 -19.51
N ALA A 439 9.69 -22.26 -19.81
CA ALA A 439 9.40 -22.69 -21.17
C ALA A 439 8.89 -21.56 -22.07
N GLN A 440 8.35 -20.47 -21.50
CA GLN A 440 7.80 -19.34 -22.25
C GLN A 440 8.75 -18.15 -22.30
N ARG A 441 9.50 -17.88 -21.22
CA ARG A 441 10.43 -16.75 -21.15
C ARG A 441 11.62 -17.02 -20.24
N LYS A 442 12.74 -16.37 -20.54
CA LYS A 442 13.87 -16.29 -19.60
C LYS A 442 13.49 -15.36 -18.45
N ASP A 443 13.44 -15.90 -17.24
CA ASP A 443 13.09 -15.15 -16.04
C ASP A 443 14.01 -15.57 -14.88
N ARG A 444 14.85 -14.63 -14.42
CA ARG A 444 15.90 -14.91 -13.42
C ARG A 444 15.32 -15.39 -12.09
N PHE A 445 14.12 -14.93 -11.71
CA PHE A 445 13.48 -15.35 -10.47
C PHE A 445 13.20 -16.86 -10.51
N PHE A 446 12.54 -17.33 -11.57
CA PHE A 446 12.17 -18.75 -11.69
C PHE A 446 13.39 -19.64 -11.92
N GLN A 447 14.45 -19.16 -12.59
CA GLN A 447 15.71 -19.89 -12.70
C GLN A 447 16.36 -20.12 -11.32
N LYS A 448 16.50 -19.06 -10.53
CA LYS A 448 17.06 -19.12 -9.18
C LYS A 448 16.20 -19.97 -8.25
N MET A 449 14.88 -19.78 -8.29
CA MET A 449 13.95 -20.57 -7.50
C MET A 449 14.04 -22.05 -7.85
N LEU A 450 14.05 -22.42 -9.13
CA LEU A 450 14.16 -23.82 -9.56
C LEU A 450 15.49 -24.45 -9.10
N ALA A 451 16.61 -23.71 -9.17
CA ALA A 451 17.90 -24.17 -8.67
C ALA A 451 17.89 -24.36 -7.14
N ARG A 452 17.28 -23.44 -6.39
CA ARG A 452 17.12 -23.57 -4.94
C ARG A 452 16.33 -24.82 -4.57
N ILE A 453 15.15 -25.02 -5.17
CA ILE A 453 14.31 -26.18 -4.89
C ILE A 453 15.00 -27.49 -5.29
N ALA A 454 15.98 -27.49 -6.21
CA ALA A 454 16.73 -28.69 -6.57
C ALA A 454 17.83 -29.05 -5.54
N ASN A 455 18.26 -28.08 -4.73
CA ASN A 455 19.31 -28.24 -3.71
C ASN A 455 18.76 -28.47 -2.29
N ASP A 456 17.46 -28.27 -2.10
CA ASP A 456 16.67 -28.63 -0.90
C ASP A 456 16.03 -30.02 -1.10
#